data_AF-A0A972D9D9-F1
#
_entry.id   AF-A0A972D9D9-F1
#
_cell.length_a   1.000
_cell.length_b   1.000
_cell.length_c   1.000
_cell.angle_alpha   90.00
_cell.angle_beta   90.00
_cell.angle_gamma   90.00
#
_symmetry.space_group_name_H-M   'P 1'
#
loop_
_entity.id
_entity.type
_entity.pdbx_description
1 polymer ?
#
loop_
_entity_poly.entity_id
_entity_poly.type
_entity_poly.pdbx_seq_one_letter_code
_entity_poly.pdbx_strand_id
1 'polypeptide(L)' 'MAREGQSAVEAALEFLEPMVTKAPIAVAAALEAVDAAVDQTLEEGLVTELRLYERTLVSRDRLEALAAFAEKRPPRFEGR' A
#
# COMPACT_ATOMS: atom_id res chain seq x y z
N MET A 1 -14.14 3.96 13.83
CA MET A 1 -13.92 4.62 15.13
C MET A 1 -13.89 3.54 16.20
N ALA A 2 -12.93 3.59 17.13
CA ALA A 2 -12.79 2.55 18.16
C ALA A 2 -14.06 2.46 19.01
N ARG A 3 -14.47 1.23 19.33
CA ARG A 3 -15.67 0.97 20.13
C ARG A 3 -15.36 1.18 21.60
N GLU A 4 -16.38 1.56 22.38
CA GLU A 4 -16.23 1.73 23.83
C GLU A 4 -15.84 0.39 24.47
N GLY A 5 -14.75 0.38 25.24
CA GLY A 5 -14.17 -0.84 25.83
C GLY A 5 -13.18 -1.62 24.94
N GLN A 6 -12.98 -1.21 23.69
CA GLN A 6 -11.99 -1.83 22.79
C GLN A 6 -10.56 -1.36 23.15
N SER A 7 -9.61 -2.29 23.23
CA SER A 7 -8.20 -1.93 23.44
C SER A 7 -7.60 -1.23 22.22
N ALA A 8 -6.57 -0.42 22.43
CA ALA A 8 -5.85 0.24 21.34
C ALA A 8 -5.25 -0.77 20.33
N VAL A 9 -4.81 -1.94 20.82
CA VAL A 9 -4.26 -3.00 19.97
C VAL A 9 -5.35 -3.61 19.09
N GLU A 10 -6.52 -3.93 19.65
CA GLU A 10 -7.64 -4.45 18.87
C GLU A 10 -8.12 -3.47 17.80
N ALA A 11 -8.23 -2.18 18.17
CA ALA A 11 -8.61 -1.14 17.22
C ALA A 11 -7.59 -0.97 16.09
N ALA A 12 -6.29 -1.07 16.39
CA ALA A 12 -5.23 -1.00 15.40
C ALA A 12 -5.26 -2.21 14.44
N LEU A 13 -5.47 -3.42 14.97
CA LEU A 13 -5.57 -4.63 14.14
C LEU A 13 -6.79 -4.59 13.21
N GLU A 14 -7.97 -4.16 13.71
CA GLU A 14 -9.18 -3.97 12.89
C GLU A 14 -8.95 -2.94 11.78
N PHE A 15 -8.21 -1.86 12.08
CA PHE A 15 -7.86 -0.85 11.08
C PHE A 15 -6.90 -1.36 10.00
N LEU A 16 -5.93 -2.21 10.37
CA LEU A 16 -4.90 -2.72 9.48
C LEU A 16 -5.36 -3.94 8.65
N GLU A 17 -6.42 -4.64 9.06
CA GLU A 17 -6.97 -5.81 8.37
C GLU A 17 -7.13 -5.63 6.84
N PRO A 18 -7.73 -4.54 6.33
CA PRO A 18 -7.82 -4.33 4.89
C PRO A 18 -6.46 -4.06 4.21
N MET A 19 -5.46 -3.59 4.95
CA MET A 19 -4.13 -3.24 4.41
C MET A 19 -3.24 -4.47 4.24
N VAL A 20 -3.31 -5.43 5.17
CA VAL A 20 -2.46 -6.64 5.13
C VAL A 20 -2.78 -7.56 3.95
N THR A 21 -3.92 -7.35 3.28
CA THR A 21 -4.31 -8.08 2.05
C THR A 21 -3.81 -7.42 0.75
N LYS A 22 -3.09 -6.31 0.84
CA LYS A 22 -2.59 -5.54 -0.32
C LYS A 22 -1.14 -5.91 -0.66
N ALA A 23 -0.70 -5.52 -1.85
CA ALA A 23 0.66 -5.76 -2.32
C ALA A 23 1.68 -5.06 -1.41
N PRO A 24 2.56 -5.79 -0.69
CA PRO A 24 3.46 -5.18 0.29
C PRO A 24 4.36 -4.08 -0.28
N ILE A 25 4.90 -4.29 -1.49
CA ILE A 25 5.76 -3.30 -2.17
C ILE A 25 4.99 -2.02 -2.47
N ALA A 26 3.74 -2.13 -2.93
CA ALA A 26 2.91 -0.98 -3.26
C ALA A 26 2.48 -0.19 -2.01
N VAL A 27 2.11 -0.89 -0.94
CA VAL A 27 1.76 -0.24 0.35
C VAL A 27 2.96 0.51 0.93
N ALA A 28 4.14 -0.12 0.93
CA ALA A 28 5.36 0.52 1.42
C ALA A 28 5.71 1.76 0.59
N ALA A 29 5.64 1.67 -0.75
CA ALA A 29 5.90 2.80 -1.63
C ALA A 29 4.90 3.96 -1.41
N ALA A 30 3.62 3.65 -1.19
CA ALA A 30 2.60 4.67 -0.91
C ALA A 30 2.85 5.39 0.43
N LEU A 31 3.20 4.65 1.48
CA LEU A 31 3.53 5.24 2.79
C LEU A 31 4.79 6.10 2.70
N GLU A 32 5.83 5.62 2.00
CA GLU A 32 7.07 6.38 1.78
C GLU A 32 6.82 7.69 1.02
N ALA A 33 5.92 7.68 0.03
CA ALA A 33 5.53 8.89 -0.70
C ALA A 33 4.78 9.90 0.20
N VAL A 34 3.86 9.41 1.03
CA VAL A 34 3.08 10.25 1.96
C VAL A 34 3.99 10.86 3.03
N ASP A 35 4.91 10.09 3.58
CA ASP A 35 5.87 10.57 4.58
C ASP A 35 6.81 11.63 3.97
N ALA A 36 7.34 11.38 2.77
CA ALA A 36 8.23 12.33 2.09
C ALA A 36 7.54 13.64 1.70
N ALA A 37 6.23 13.61 1.40
CA ALA A 37 5.47 14.78 0.99
C ALA A 37 5.36 15.86 2.09
N VAL A 38 5.60 15.52 3.36
CA VAL A 38 5.55 16.48 4.48
C VAL A 38 6.67 17.53 4.38
N ASP A 39 7.83 17.14 3.86
CA ASP A 39 9.03 17.97 3.80
C ASP A 39 9.35 18.49 2.39
N GLN A 40 8.47 18.22 1.41
CA GLN A 40 8.70 18.52 -0.01
C GLN A 40 7.68 19.51 -0.55
N THR A 41 8.10 20.29 -1.54
CA THR A 41 7.16 21.01 -2.40
C THR A 41 6.36 20.02 -3.27
N LEU A 42 5.24 20.47 -3.83
CA LEU A 42 4.42 19.63 -4.73
C LEU A 42 5.24 19.04 -5.89
N GLU A 43 6.13 19.84 -6.50
CA GLU A 43 6.93 19.42 -7.65
C GLU A 43 7.95 18.34 -7.25
N GLU A 44 8.63 18.49 -6.12
CA GLU A 44 9.54 17.47 -5.56
C GLU A 44 8.78 16.20 -5.16
N GLY A 45 7.58 16.37 -4.60
CA GLY A 45 6.67 15.27 -4.24
C GLY A 45 6.30 14.41 -5.44
N LEU A 46 5.93 15.03 -6.57
CA LEU A 46 5.60 14.31 -7.80
C LEU A 46 6.80 13.53 -8.36
N VAL A 47 8.01 14.10 -8.29
CA VAL A 47 9.24 13.41 -8.71
C VAL A 47 9.53 12.21 -7.80
N THR A 48 9.33 12.36 -6.50
CA THR A 48 9.50 11.27 -5.52
C THR A 48 8.46 10.18 -5.74
N GLU A 49 7.18 10.54 -5.90
CA GLU A 49 6.08 9.63 -6.18
C GLU A 49 6.35 8.80 -7.43
N LEU A 50 6.78 9.43 -8.53
CA LEU A 50 7.07 8.73 -9.79
C LEU A 50 8.14 7.64 -9.58
N ARG A 51 9.23 7.96 -8.88
CA ARG A 51 10.31 7.01 -8.59
C ARG A 51 9.83 5.84 -7.73
N LEU A 52 8.98 6.11 -6.74
CA LEU A 52 8.39 5.08 -5.88
C LEU A 52 7.41 4.21 -6.65
N TYR A 53 6.64 4.80 -7.57
CA TYR A 53 5.75 4.08 -8.47
C TYR A 53 6.51 3.14 -9.40
N GLU A 54 7.65 3.55 -9.96
CA GLU A 54 8.51 2.70 -10.79
C GLU A 54 8.94 1.41 -10.08
N ARG A 55 9.20 1.45 -8.76
CA ARG A 55 9.48 0.23 -7.97
C ARG A 55 8.33 -0.77 -8.01
N THR A 56 7.09 -0.28 -8.02
CA THR A 56 5.90 -1.15 -8.09
C THR A 56 5.74 -1.78 -9.48
N LEU A 57 6.19 -1.11 -10.54
CA LEU A 57 6.03 -1.56 -11.93
C LEU A 57 6.80 -2.84 -12.25
N VAL A 58 7.93 -3.06 -11.58
CA VAL A 58 8.76 -4.26 -11.78
C VAL A 58 8.41 -5.41 -10.83
N SER A 59 7.44 -5.23 -9.93
CA SER A 59 7.03 -6.25 -8.96
C SER A 59 6.19 -7.36 -9.60
N ARG A 60 6.32 -8.58 -9.09
CA ARG A 60 5.45 -9.72 -9.41
C ARG A 60 4.05 -9.50 -8.89
N ASP A 61 3.91 -8.82 -7.74
CA ASP A 61 2.62 -8.47 -7.18
C ASP A 61 1.77 -7.63 -8.14
N ARG A 62 2.39 -6.74 -8.94
CA ARG A 62 1.66 -6.01 -9.99
C ARG A 62 1.12 -6.96 -11.06
N LEU A 63 1.93 -7.91 -11.52
CA LEU A 63 1.51 -8.87 -12.55
C LEU A 63 0.36 -9.75 -12.04
N GLU A 64 0.46 -10.23 -10.80
CA GLU A 64 -0.59 -10.97 -10.13
C GLU A 64 -1.86 -10.14 -9.93
N ALA A 65 -1.75 -8.85 -9.55
CA ALA A 65 -2.91 -7.96 -9.44
C ALA A 65 -3.67 -7.88 -10.78
N LEU A 66 -2.95 -7.71 -11.89
CA LEU A 66 -3.55 -7.64 -13.22
C LEU A 66 -4.19 -8.97 -13.64
N ALA A 67 -3.52 -10.10 -13.39
CA ALA A 67 -4.05 -11.43 -13.67
C ALA A 67 -5.31 -11.74 -12.84
N ALA A 68 -5.24 -11.52 -11.53
CA ALA A 68 -6.35 -11.72 -10.60
C ALA A 68 -7.56 -10.84 -10.96
N PHE A 69 -7.32 -9.59 -11.37
CA PHE A 69 -8.38 -8.69 -11.85
C PHE A 69 -9.04 -9.24 -13.12
N ALA A 70 -8.25 -9.66 -14.11
CA ALA A 70 -8.76 -10.24 -15.35
C ALA A 70 -9.57 -11.53 -15.10
N GLU A 71 -9.11 -12.36 -14.15
CA GLU A 71 -9.74 -13.62 -13.74
C GLU A 71 -10.89 -13.44 -12.72
N LYS A 72 -11.14 -12.22 -12.25
CA LYS A 72 -12.15 -11.89 -11.22
C LYS A 72 -12.01 -12.69 -9.92
N ARG A 73 -10.77 -12.92 -9.50
CA ARG A 73 -10.45 -13.60 -8.23
C ARG A 73 -9.65 -12.68 -7.29
N PRO A 74 -9.59 -13.00 -5.99
CA PRO A 74 -8.67 -12.31 -5.09
C PRO A 74 -7.20 -12.53 -5.51
N PRO A 75 -6.36 -11.47 -5.49
CA PRO A 75 -4.93 -11.59 -5.75
C PRO A 75 -4.20 -12.25 -4.57
N ARG A 76 -3.06 -12.88 -4.85
CA ARG A 76 -2.16 -13.46 -3.85
C ARG A 76 -0.81 -12.77 -3.89
N PHE A 77 -0.62 -11.78 -3.03
CA PHE A 77 0.62 -11.01 -2.99
C PHE A 77 1.70 -11.71 -2.16
N GLU A 78 2.94 -11.67 -2.65
CA GLU A 78 4.12 -12.29 -2.02
C GLU A 78 5.20 -11.27 -1.64
N GLY A 79 5.02 -9.98 -1.99
CA GLY A 79 6.00 -8.92 -1.69
C GLY A 79 7.26 -9.03 -2.55
N ARG A 80 7.12 -9.42 -3.81
CA ARG A 80 8.23 -9.62 -4.76
C ARG A 80 7.92 -8.97 -6.11
#